data_AF-A0A2S4VC86-F1
#
_entry.id   AF-A0A2S4VC86-F1
#
_cell.length_a   1.000
_cell.length_b   1.000
_cell.length_c   1.000
_cell.angle_alpha   90.00
_cell.angle_beta   90.00
_cell.angle_gamma   90.00
#
_symmetry.space_group_name_H-M   'P 1'
#
loop_
_entity.id
_entity.type
_entity.pdbx_description
1 polymer ?
#
loop_
_entity_poly.entity_id
_entity_poly.type
_entity_poly.pdbx_seq_one_letter_code
_entity_poly.pdbx_strand_id
1 'polypeptide(L)'
;MDASELGGVGRRAKHLSYRLGVAPPGLLDSHLRVFRGGPFSEATSISRMRNQSAVQFLVENIPPWRSRYEGKLKFDLRSFIIRISGINHKTINSGLEKLIVSYLNFVEMISTMVPRDKKTNDINFELKEALQLLESVDETQEPHKFKHSPPSESQRSVIKEIFRGTSTGVRNSTSLWELLNIWLETSRNTLFQAMMNSIKSPTGNNYMKRFFWITFFVSIKPFTAQLKD
;
A
#
# COMPACT_ATOMS: atom_id res chain seq x y z
N MET A 1 81.31 -15.38 12.74
CA MET A 1 80.48 -16.35 11.98
C MET A 1 79.04 -16.11 12.41
N ASP A 2 78.22 -15.78 11.42
CA ASP A 2 76.75 -15.63 11.39
C ASP A 2 75.97 -16.64 12.25
N ALA A 3 74.69 -16.48 12.61
CA ALA A 3 73.70 -15.38 12.58
C ALA A 3 72.47 -15.87 13.39
N SER A 4 71.77 -14.94 14.05
CA SER A 4 70.30 -14.75 14.17
C SER A 4 69.34 -15.96 14.37
N GLU A 5 68.24 -15.92 15.13
CA GLU A 5 67.53 -14.94 15.96
C GLU A 5 66.34 -15.69 16.64
N LEU A 6 65.98 -15.27 17.88
CA LEU A 6 64.63 -15.02 18.46
C LEU A 6 63.52 -16.10 18.33
N GLY A 7 62.72 -16.49 19.34
CA GLY A 7 62.34 -15.87 20.62
C GLY A 7 60.80 -15.99 20.79
N GLY A 8 60.30 -16.48 21.95
CA GLY A 8 58.85 -16.46 22.25
C GLY A 8 58.34 -17.42 23.33
N VAL A 9 58.46 -17.03 24.61
CA VAL A 9 57.77 -17.58 25.81
C VAL A 9 56.64 -16.57 26.12
N GLY A 10 55.40 -16.86 26.51
CA GLY A 10 54.83 -17.94 27.30
C GLY A 10 54.18 -17.35 28.58
N ARG A 11 52.90 -17.69 28.80
CA ARG A 11 52.15 -17.77 30.08
C ARG A 11 51.28 -16.61 30.60
N ARG A 12 50.02 -17.03 30.87
CA ARG A 12 49.17 -16.84 32.09
C ARG A 12 48.67 -15.41 32.38
N ALA A 13 47.54 -15.16 33.06
CA ALA A 13 46.34 -15.88 33.46
C ALA A 13 45.48 -14.86 34.26
N LYS A 14 44.20 -15.20 34.49
CA LYS A 14 43.27 -14.66 35.51
C LYS A 14 42.62 -13.29 35.19
N HIS A 15 41.29 -13.23 35.03
CA HIS A 15 40.24 -13.12 36.06
C HIS A 15 40.22 -11.75 36.75
N LEU A 16 39.27 -10.86 36.39
CA LEU A 16 38.23 -10.34 37.31
C LEU A 16 37.28 -9.33 36.62
N SER A 17 36.04 -9.40 37.09
CA SER A 17 34.86 -8.57 36.86
C SER A 17 35.01 -7.14 37.41
N TYR A 18 34.30 -6.13 36.85
CA TYR A 18 33.60 -5.04 37.56
C TYR A 18 32.74 -4.22 36.55
N ARG A 19 31.40 -4.27 36.70
CA ARG A 19 30.47 -3.24 37.22
C ARG A 19 30.15 -2.03 36.29
N LEU A 20 28.85 -1.96 35.99
CA LEU A 20 27.96 -0.78 35.99
C LEU A 20 28.39 0.44 35.15
N GLY A 21 27.81 0.54 33.95
CA GLY A 21 27.63 1.79 33.22
C GLY A 21 26.16 1.92 32.81
N VAL A 22 25.45 2.85 33.43
CA VAL A 22 24.12 3.31 33.02
C VAL A 22 24.21 3.83 31.59
N ALA A 23 23.41 3.28 30.67
CA ALA A 23 23.26 3.83 29.32
C ALA A 23 22.12 4.87 29.29
N PRO A 24 22.23 5.94 28.49
CA PRO A 24 21.47 7.18 28.67
C PRO A 24 20.04 7.14 28.12
N PRO A 25 19.16 8.06 28.53
CA PRO A 25 17.84 8.22 27.94
C PRO A 25 17.96 8.92 26.58
N GLY A 26 17.75 8.18 25.50
CA GLY A 26 17.84 8.74 24.15
C GLY A 26 18.03 7.67 23.08
N LEU A 27 16.94 6.97 22.75
CA LEU A 27 16.83 6.20 21.51
C LEU A 27 15.38 6.28 21.00
N LEU A 28 14.87 7.50 20.99
CA LEU A 28 13.81 7.96 20.10
C LEU A 28 14.49 8.41 18.80
N ASP A 29 14.89 7.45 17.98
CA ASP A 29 15.06 7.71 16.55
C ASP A 29 14.96 6.39 15.77
N SER A 30 13.71 5.94 15.58
CA SER A 30 13.37 4.86 14.64
C SER A 30 12.56 5.37 13.44
N HIS A 31 12.38 6.68 13.34
CA HIS A 31 11.94 7.34 12.12
C HIS A 31 13.11 7.42 11.17
N LEU A 32 13.38 6.35 10.41
CA LEU A 32 14.08 6.36 9.11
C LEU A 32 14.38 4.94 8.58
N ARG A 33 13.51 3.95 8.81
CA ARG A 33 13.34 2.90 7.78
C ARG A 33 12.40 3.43 6.72
N VAL A 34 12.97 4.29 5.89
CA VAL A 34 12.55 4.52 4.52
C VAL A 34 12.20 3.16 3.93
N PHE A 35 10.91 2.90 3.75
CA PHE A 35 10.37 1.71 3.13
C PHE A 35 10.73 1.72 1.64
N ARG A 36 12.01 1.52 1.32
CA ARG A 36 12.36 0.72 0.14
C ARG A 36 12.15 -0.73 0.54
N GLY A 37 10.90 -1.16 0.58
CA GLY A 37 10.64 -2.49 0.05
C GLY A 37 11.23 -2.45 -1.35
N GLY A 38 12.37 -3.11 -1.55
CA GLY A 38 13.00 -3.20 -2.87
C GLY A 38 11.91 -3.56 -3.88
N PRO A 39 11.99 -3.04 -5.13
CA PRO A 39 10.98 -3.32 -6.12
C PRO A 39 10.81 -4.83 -6.15
N PHE A 40 9.63 -5.27 -5.76
CA PHE A 40 9.22 -6.61 -6.08
C PHE A 40 9.39 -6.68 -7.59
N SER A 41 10.38 -7.46 -8.03
CA SER A 41 10.33 -8.01 -9.36
C SER A 41 9.00 -8.73 -9.41
N GLU A 42 8.04 -8.16 -10.11
CA GLU A 42 7.39 -8.83 -11.24
C GLU A 42 8.11 -10.15 -11.57
N ALA A 43 7.91 -11.20 -10.76
CA ALA A 43 8.87 -12.32 -10.66
C ALA A 43 9.09 -13.07 -11.99
N THR A 44 8.26 -12.78 -12.98
CA THR A 44 8.52 -12.94 -14.40
C THR A 44 7.92 -11.75 -15.17
N SER A 45 8.49 -11.42 -16.34
CA SER A 45 7.88 -10.46 -17.31
C SER A 45 6.39 -10.75 -17.55
N ILE A 46 6.00 -12.03 -17.52
CA ILE A 46 4.62 -12.51 -17.68
C ILE A 46 3.69 -11.98 -16.59
N SER A 47 4.10 -12.00 -15.32
CA SER A 47 3.26 -11.53 -14.21
C SER A 47 3.02 -10.02 -14.28
N ARG A 48 4.03 -9.25 -14.69
CA ARG A 48 3.87 -7.82 -15.00
C ARG A 48 2.84 -7.61 -16.09
N MET A 49 3.06 -8.24 -17.25
CA MET A 49 2.22 -8.04 -18.42
C MET A 49 0.77 -8.39 -18.13
N ARG A 50 0.53 -9.48 -17.40
CA ARG A 50 -0.81 -9.89 -16.94
C ARG A 50 -1.47 -8.79 -16.09
N ASN A 51 -0.77 -8.30 -15.06
CA ASN A 51 -1.31 -7.29 -14.16
C ASN A 51 -1.58 -5.96 -14.89
N GLN A 52 -0.65 -5.55 -15.75
CA GLN A 52 -0.81 -4.36 -16.60
C GLN A 52 -2.00 -4.50 -17.55
N SER A 53 -2.16 -5.66 -18.19
CA SER A 53 -3.28 -5.95 -19.08
C SER A 53 -4.63 -5.92 -18.34
N ALA A 54 -4.71 -6.47 -17.12
CA ALA A 54 -5.93 -6.39 -16.30
C ALA A 54 -6.31 -4.96 -15.96
N VAL A 55 -5.33 -4.16 -15.52
CA VAL A 55 -5.55 -2.73 -15.20
C VAL A 55 -5.95 -1.98 -16.47
N GLN A 56 -5.26 -2.20 -17.58
CA GLN A 56 -5.57 -1.57 -18.85
C GLN A 56 -6.99 -1.89 -19.31
N PHE A 57 -7.42 -3.15 -19.17
CA PHE A 57 -8.81 -3.54 -19.46
C PHE A 57 -9.82 -2.81 -18.58
N LEU A 58 -9.58 -2.69 -17.27
CA LEU A 58 -10.44 -1.90 -16.38
C LEU A 58 -10.50 -0.44 -16.82
N VAL A 59 -9.34 0.14 -17.17
CA VAL A 59 -9.22 1.53 -17.64
C VAL A 59 -10.04 1.79 -18.89
N GLU A 60 -10.02 0.86 -19.86
CA GLU A 60 -10.83 0.93 -21.08
C GLU A 60 -12.34 0.80 -20.81
N ASN A 61 -12.70 0.33 -19.62
CA ASN A 61 -14.08 0.09 -19.20
C ASN A 61 -14.46 0.92 -17.96
N ILE A 62 -13.85 2.09 -17.75
CA ILE A 62 -14.15 2.96 -16.60
C ILE A 62 -15.63 3.37 -16.47
N PRO A 63 -16.35 3.76 -17.54
CA PRO A 63 -17.70 4.30 -17.39
C PRO A 63 -18.70 3.42 -16.61
N PRO A 64 -18.84 2.10 -16.87
CA PRO A 64 -19.72 1.24 -16.07
C PRO A 64 -19.24 1.10 -14.62
N TRP A 65 -17.93 1.03 -14.38
CA TRP A 65 -17.38 0.94 -13.02
C TRP A 65 -17.60 2.22 -12.21
N ARG A 66 -17.38 3.39 -12.81
CA ARG A 66 -17.71 4.68 -12.20
C ARG A 66 -19.18 4.73 -11.82
N SER A 67 -20.08 4.42 -12.76
CA SER A 67 -21.53 4.45 -12.54
C SER A 67 -21.95 3.52 -11.39
N ARG A 68 -21.36 2.32 -11.31
CA ARG A 68 -21.56 1.39 -10.19
C ARG A 68 -21.17 2.03 -8.86
N TYR A 69 -19.98 2.60 -8.75
CA TYR A 69 -19.51 3.17 -7.48
C TYR A 69 -20.31 4.40 -7.08
N GLU A 70 -20.63 5.29 -8.02
CA GLU A 70 -21.49 6.44 -7.78
C GLU A 70 -22.87 6.01 -7.29
N GLY A 71 -23.46 4.97 -7.90
CA GLY A 71 -24.74 4.39 -7.46
C GLY A 71 -24.67 3.75 -6.06
N LYS A 72 -23.64 2.93 -5.79
CA LYS A 72 -23.45 2.28 -4.48
C LYS A 72 -23.24 3.27 -3.34
N LEU A 73 -22.45 4.30 -3.61
CA LEU A 73 -21.98 5.24 -2.58
C LEU A 73 -22.82 6.51 -2.51
N LYS A 74 -23.73 6.71 -3.48
CA LYS A 74 -24.59 7.89 -3.61
C LYS A 74 -23.78 9.19 -3.59
N PHE A 75 -22.70 9.22 -4.36
CA PHE A 75 -21.80 10.38 -4.49
C PHE A 75 -21.33 10.56 -5.94
N ASP A 76 -20.83 11.75 -6.26
CA ASP A 76 -20.25 12.07 -7.56
C ASP A 76 -18.72 11.86 -7.52
N LEU A 77 -18.24 10.81 -8.19
CA LEU A 77 -16.83 10.42 -8.18
C LEU A 77 -15.97 11.47 -8.89
N ARG A 78 -16.51 12.12 -9.91
CA ARG A 78 -15.82 13.19 -10.64
C ARG A 78 -15.50 14.39 -9.74
N SER A 79 -16.49 14.87 -8.98
CA SER A 79 -16.34 15.99 -8.04
C SER A 79 -15.39 15.63 -6.91
N PHE A 80 -15.43 14.37 -6.46
CA PHE A 80 -14.46 13.84 -5.52
C PHE A 80 -13.03 13.96 -6.06
N ILE A 81 -12.77 13.46 -7.27
CA ILE A 81 -11.44 13.49 -7.91
C ILE A 81 -10.94 14.92 -8.06
N ILE A 82 -11.80 15.85 -8.49
CA ILE A 82 -11.44 17.27 -8.64
C ILE A 82 -10.98 17.83 -7.30
N ARG A 83 -11.74 17.59 -6.22
CA ARG A 83 -11.41 18.05 -4.86
C ARG A 83 -10.04 17.55 -4.40
N ILE A 84 -9.82 16.24 -4.41
CA ILE A 84 -8.57 15.64 -3.88
C ILE A 84 -7.34 15.89 -4.77
N SER A 85 -7.54 16.25 -6.04
CA SER A 85 -6.42 16.57 -6.94
C SER A 85 -5.72 17.88 -6.56
N GLY A 86 -6.38 18.78 -5.83
CA GLY A 86 -5.86 20.11 -5.49
C GLY A 86 -5.59 21.00 -6.72
N ILE A 87 -5.96 20.56 -7.93
CA ILE A 87 -5.76 21.30 -9.17
C ILE A 87 -7.07 21.97 -9.55
N ASN A 88 -7.05 23.30 -9.61
CA ASN A 88 -8.20 24.12 -9.97
C ASN A 88 -8.42 24.15 -11.49
N HIS A 89 -8.61 23.01 -12.17
CA HIS A 89 -8.82 23.00 -13.63
C HIS A 89 -9.90 22.03 -14.12
N LYS A 90 -10.64 22.51 -15.13
CA LYS A 90 -11.78 21.88 -15.83
C LYS A 90 -11.48 20.52 -16.49
N THR A 91 -10.21 20.12 -16.57
CA THR A 91 -9.76 18.86 -17.15
C THR A 91 -9.43 17.85 -16.08
N ILE A 92 -10.31 16.87 -15.91
CA ILE A 92 -10.06 15.68 -15.07
C ILE A 92 -8.74 15.06 -15.54
N ASN A 93 -7.80 14.85 -14.61
CA ASN A 93 -6.64 14.02 -14.89
C ASN A 93 -7.15 12.58 -15.09
N SER A 94 -7.28 12.15 -16.35
CA SER A 94 -7.73 10.79 -16.68
C SER A 94 -6.88 9.72 -16.00
N GLY A 95 -5.62 10.00 -15.64
CA GLY A 95 -4.77 9.11 -14.85
C GLY A 95 -5.26 8.89 -13.42
N LEU A 96 -5.74 9.95 -12.76
CA LEU A 96 -6.21 9.88 -11.38
C LEU A 96 -7.56 9.14 -11.28
N GLU A 97 -8.46 9.35 -12.24
CA GLU A 97 -9.71 8.58 -12.34
C GLU A 97 -9.42 7.07 -12.51
N LYS A 98 -8.49 6.73 -13.42
CA LYS A 98 -8.02 5.35 -13.63
C LYS A 98 -7.49 4.73 -12.35
N LEU A 99 -6.68 5.47 -11.60
CA LEU A 99 -6.10 5.01 -10.34
C LEU A 99 -7.16 4.76 -9.28
N ILE A 100 -8.08 5.71 -9.07
CA ILE A 100 -9.10 5.62 -8.02
C ILE A 100 -10.11 4.51 -8.33
N VAL A 101 -10.56 4.39 -9.57
CA VAL A 101 -11.46 3.29 -9.97
C VAL A 101 -10.78 1.93 -9.76
N SER A 102 -9.50 1.82 -10.11
CA SER A 102 -8.72 0.60 -9.85
C SER A 102 -8.58 0.32 -8.35
N TYR A 103 -8.31 1.35 -7.55
CA TYR A 103 -8.21 1.25 -6.10
C TYR A 103 -9.52 0.76 -5.46
N LEU A 104 -10.65 1.35 -5.82
CA LEU A 104 -11.98 0.93 -5.33
C LEU A 104 -12.29 -0.51 -5.74
N ASN A 105 -11.90 -0.94 -6.94
CA ASN A 105 -12.09 -2.33 -7.36
C ASN A 105 -11.29 -3.30 -6.50
N PHE A 106 -10.04 -2.98 -6.20
CA PHE A 106 -9.24 -3.78 -5.27
C PHE A 106 -9.81 -3.79 -3.86
N VAL A 107 -10.30 -2.66 -3.35
CA VAL A 107 -10.97 -2.57 -2.04
C VAL A 107 -12.22 -3.46 -2.02
N GLU A 108 -13.09 -3.37 -3.03
CA GLU A 108 -14.29 -4.21 -3.14
C GLU A 108 -13.91 -5.70 -3.21
N MET A 109 -12.94 -6.05 -4.05
CA MET A 109 -12.46 -7.42 -4.20
C MET A 109 -11.87 -7.99 -2.91
N ILE A 110 -10.94 -7.27 -2.27
CA ILE A 110 -10.30 -7.71 -1.02
C ILE A 110 -11.35 -7.86 0.08
N SER A 111 -12.25 -6.87 0.21
CA SER A 111 -13.30 -6.88 1.24
C SER A 111 -14.33 -7.98 1.01
N THR A 112 -14.55 -8.40 -0.24
CA THR A 112 -15.41 -9.54 -0.57
C THR A 112 -14.73 -10.87 -0.24
N MET A 113 -13.45 -11.01 -0.56
CA MET A 113 -12.71 -12.27 -0.38
C MET A 113 -12.27 -12.52 1.04
N VAL A 114 -11.93 -11.45 1.75
CA VAL A 114 -11.51 -11.48 3.14
C VAL A 114 -12.49 -10.59 3.91
N PRO A 115 -13.73 -11.06 4.18
CA PRO A 115 -14.69 -10.27 4.94
C PRO A 115 -14.18 -10.01 6.35
N ARG A 116 -14.57 -8.87 6.92
CA ARG A 116 -14.19 -8.46 8.28
C ARG A 116 -14.84 -9.36 9.34
N ASP A 117 -16.12 -9.64 9.12
CA ASP A 117 -16.95 -10.60 9.86
C ASP A 117 -17.92 -11.23 8.85
N LYS A 118 -18.18 -12.54 8.96
CA LYS A 118 -19.06 -13.27 8.02
C LYS A 118 -20.52 -12.79 8.04
N LYS A 119 -20.98 -12.16 9.13
CA LYS A 119 -22.37 -11.74 9.36
C LYS A 119 -22.63 -10.26 9.07
N THR A 120 -21.60 -9.41 9.08
CA THR A 120 -21.77 -7.95 9.04
C THR A 120 -20.85 -7.23 8.04
N ASN A 121 -20.26 -7.95 7.08
CA ASN A 121 -19.37 -7.34 6.10
C ASN A 121 -20.15 -6.44 5.13
N ASP A 122 -20.09 -5.13 5.36
CA ASP A 122 -20.67 -4.13 4.47
C ASP A 122 -19.59 -3.59 3.51
N ILE A 123 -19.66 -4.05 2.25
CA ILE A 123 -18.75 -3.60 1.19
C ILE A 123 -18.89 -2.09 0.93
N ASN A 124 -20.10 -1.54 1.05
CA ASN A 124 -20.31 -0.11 0.84
C ASN A 124 -19.64 0.70 1.95
N PHE A 125 -19.65 0.19 3.18
CA PHE A 125 -18.89 0.78 4.28
C PHE A 125 -17.37 0.76 4.00
N GLU A 126 -16.81 -0.37 3.57
CA GLU A 126 -15.37 -0.46 3.25
C GLU A 126 -14.95 0.49 2.12
N LEU A 127 -15.81 0.64 1.10
CA LEU A 127 -15.59 1.60 0.01
C LEU A 127 -15.68 3.06 0.49
N LYS A 128 -16.59 3.39 1.41
CA LYS A 128 -16.67 4.74 2.01
C LYS A 128 -15.43 5.07 2.84
N GLU A 129 -14.99 4.17 3.70
CA GLU A 129 -13.76 4.35 4.50
C GLU A 129 -12.55 4.51 3.58
N ALA A 130 -12.48 3.72 2.50
CA ALA A 130 -11.41 3.83 1.52
C ALA A 130 -11.36 5.20 0.83
N LEU A 131 -12.51 5.83 0.56
CA LEU A 131 -12.58 7.19 0.01
C LEU A 131 -12.25 8.25 1.06
N GLN A 132 -12.77 8.13 2.28
CA GLN A 132 -12.45 9.04 3.37
C GLN A 132 -10.94 9.08 3.63
N LEU A 133 -10.26 7.93 3.55
CA LEU A 133 -8.80 7.85 3.63
C LEU A 133 -8.12 8.72 2.57
N LEU A 134 -8.60 8.68 1.32
CA LEU A 134 -8.06 9.51 0.25
C LEU A 134 -8.39 11.00 0.45
N GLU A 135 -9.51 11.34 1.09
CA GLU A 135 -9.85 12.74 1.45
C GLU A 135 -9.03 13.27 2.62
N SER A 136 -8.45 12.40 3.44
CA SER A 136 -7.64 12.82 4.61
C SER A 136 -6.41 13.66 4.25
N VAL A 137 -6.04 13.70 2.97
CA VAL A 137 -4.99 14.59 2.47
C VAL A 137 -5.36 16.06 2.59
N ASP A 138 -6.65 16.38 2.54
CA ASP A 138 -7.13 17.72 2.82
C ASP A 138 -7.15 17.92 4.34
N GLU A 139 -6.23 18.76 4.82
CA GLU A 139 -6.03 19.09 6.25
C GLU A 139 -7.27 19.71 6.92
N THR A 140 -8.30 20.03 6.14
CA THR A 140 -9.58 20.57 6.61
C THR A 140 -10.53 19.50 7.13
N GLN A 141 -10.28 18.20 6.89
CA GLN A 141 -11.10 17.13 7.47
C GLN A 141 -10.56 16.72 8.84
N GLU A 142 -11.37 16.98 9.87
CA GLU A 142 -11.07 16.59 11.24
C GLU A 142 -10.75 15.08 11.35
N PRO A 143 -9.69 14.68 12.09
CA PRO A 143 -9.32 13.28 12.30
C PRO A 143 -10.43 12.40 12.91
N HIS A 144 -11.47 13.02 13.48
CA HIS A 144 -12.55 12.36 14.20
C HIS A 144 -13.54 11.57 13.32
N LYS A 145 -13.41 11.62 11.98
CA LYS A 145 -14.30 10.89 11.07
C LYS A 145 -13.86 9.47 10.75
N PHE A 146 -12.64 9.08 11.11
CA PHE A 146 -12.17 7.71 10.90
C PHE A 146 -12.71 6.79 12.00
N LYS A 147 -13.42 5.73 11.61
CA LYS A 147 -13.83 4.69 12.56
C LYS A 147 -12.64 3.88 13.07
N HIS A 148 -11.55 3.87 12.31
CA HIS A 148 -10.28 3.22 12.61
C HIS A 148 -9.16 4.23 12.84
N SER A 149 -7.90 3.77 12.82
CA SER A 149 -6.74 4.63 12.98
C SER A 149 -6.65 5.61 11.80
N PRO A 150 -6.59 6.93 12.05
CA PRO A 150 -6.37 7.90 10.99
C PRO A 150 -4.99 7.66 10.36
N PRO A 151 -4.80 7.99 9.08
CA PRO A 151 -3.49 7.89 8.44
C PRO A 151 -2.50 8.85 9.09
N SER A 152 -1.25 8.38 9.24
CA SER A 152 -0.13 9.19 9.71
C SER A 152 0.17 10.34 8.74
N GLU A 153 0.88 11.36 9.22
CA GLU A 153 1.34 12.47 8.36
C GLU A 153 2.18 11.97 7.18
N SER A 154 3.06 10.99 7.42
CA SER A 154 3.85 10.36 6.35
C SER A 154 2.98 9.67 5.29
N GLN A 155 1.94 8.94 5.70
CA GLN A 155 1.00 8.29 4.78
C GLN A 155 0.21 9.34 3.98
N ARG A 156 -0.28 10.41 4.63
CA ARG A 156 -0.96 11.51 3.95
C ARG A 156 -0.06 12.19 2.92
N SER A 157 1.21 12.39 3.22
CA SER A 157 2.20 12.94 2.29
C SER A 157 2.39 12.05 1.06
N VAL A 158 2.49 10.73 1.22
CA VAL A 158 2.56 9.78 0.10
C VAL A 158 1.31 9.87 -0.78
N ILE A 159 0.11 9.93 -0.20
CA ILE A 159 -1.14 10.07 -0.96
C ILE A 159 -1.13 11.40 -1.74
N LYS A 160 -0.72 12.51 -1.10
CA LYS A 160 -0.58 13.82 -1.77
C LYS A 160 0.38 13.76 -2.96
N GLU A 161 1.52 13.12 -2.82
CA GLU A 161 2.50 12.95 -3.90
C GLU A 161 1.95 12.13 -5.08
N ILE A 162 1.23 11.05 -4.79
CA ILE A 162 0.53 10.23 -5.79
C ILE A 162 -0.49 11.08 -6.56
N PHE A 163 -1.29 11.89 -5.87
CA PHE A 163 -2.34 12.70 -6.50
C PHE A 163 -1.80 13.89 -7.30
N ARG A 164 -0.70 14.50 -6.85
CA ARG A 164 -0.03 15.60 -7.56
C ARG A 164 0.76 15.14 -8.79
N GLY A 165 0.93 13.83 -8.97
CA GLY A 165 1.74 13.29 -10.07
C GLY A 165 3.23 13.65 -9.99
N THR A 166 3.70 14.10 -8.82
CA THR A 166 5.12 14.44 -8.56
C THR A 166 5.99 13.20 -8.40
N SER A 167 5.39 12.01 -8.32
CA SER A 167 6.10 10.74 -8.44
C SER A 167 6.59 10.56 -9.89
N THR A 168 7.82 11.01 -10.14
CA THR A 168 8.53 10.87 -11.41
C THR A 168 8.61 9.40 -11.82
N GLY A 169 7.72 8.98 -12.72
CA GLY A 169 7.84 7.70 -13.45
C GLY A 169 7.32 6.44 -12.74
N VAL A 170 6.59 6.55 -11.63
CA VAL A 170 6.03 5.38 -10.96
C VAL A 170 4.74 4.94 -11.64
N ARG A 171 4.80 3.79 -12.30
CA ARG A 171 3.70 3.10 -13.01
C ARG A 171 2.44 3.05 -12.14
N ASN A 172 1.27 3.30 -12.72
CA ASN A 172 -0.06 3.25 -12.07
C ASN A 172 -0.26 2.07 -11.10
N SER A 173 0.35 0.91 -11.38
CA SER A 173 0.28 -0.29 -10.53
C SER A 173 0.99 -0.16 -9.18
N THR A 174 2.09 0.60 -9.12
CA THR A 174 2.84 0.80 -7.87
C THR A 174 2.10 1.77 -6.98
N SER A 175 1.68 2.93 -7.51
CA SER A 175 0.85 3.90 -6.78
C SER A 175 -0.46 3.26 -6.29
N LEU A 176 -1.10 2.44 -7.12
CA LEU A 176 -2.27 1.65 -6.72
C LEU A 176 -1.98 0.79 -5.48
N TRP A 177 -0.84 0.09 -5.49
CA TRP A 177 -0.51 -0.80 -4.37
C TRP A 177 -0.06 -0.04 -3.12
N GLU A 178 0.55 1.12 -3.27
CA GLU A 178 0.86 2.02 -2.14
C GLU A 178 -0.42 2.51 -1.47
N LEU A 179 -1.41 2.97 -2.24
CA LEU A 179 -2.73 3.33 -1.70
C LEU A 179 -3.39 2.14 -0.99
N LEU A 180 -3.32 0.94 -1.57
CA LEU A 180 -3.85 -0.27 -0.94
C LEU A 180 -3.11 -0.64 0.34
N ASN A 181 -1.79 -0.48 0.40
CA ASN A 181 -1.03 -0.73 1.62
C ASN A 181 -1.47 0.22 2.74
N ILE A 182 -1.63 1.51 2.43
CA ILE A 182 -2.08 2.51 3.41
C ILE A 182 -3.50 2.17 3.89
N TRP A 183 -4.42 1.81 2.99
CA TRP A 183 -5.76 1.36 3.36
C TRP A 183 -5.74 0.09 4.20
N LEU A 184 -4.95 -0.90 3.83
CA LEU A 184 -4.82 -2.14 4.59
C LEU A 184 -4.26 -1.87 5.99
N GLU A 185 -3.26 -1.01 6.12
CA GLU A 185 -2.63 -0.68 7.41
C GLU A 185 -3.59 0.08 8.34
N THR A 186 -4.29 1.08 7.80
CA THR A 186 -5.23 1.95 8.55
C THR A 186 -6.54 1.24 8.87
N SER A 187 -7.12 0.56 7.88
CA SER A 187 -8.47 0.02 7.96
C SER A 187 -8.48 -1.48 8.23
N ARG A 188 -7.52 -2.26 7.74
CA ARG A 188 -7.52 -3.74 7.80
C ARG A 188 -6.27 -4.30 8.48
N ASN A 189 -5.83 -3.69 9.60
CA ASN A 189 -4.50 -3.91 10.17
C ASN A 189 -4.13 -5.39 10.38
N THR A 190 -5.06 -6.24 10.85
CA THR A 190 -4.80 -7.68 11.00
C THR A 190 -4.44 -8.36 9.68
N LEU A 191 -5.14 -8.04 8.60
CA LEU A 191 -4.83 -8.54 7.26
C LEU A 191 -3.48 -7.97 6.76
N PHE A 192 -3.23 -6.68 7.02
CA PHE A 192 -1.94 -6.06 6.70
C PHE A 192 -0.78 -6.76 7.40
N GLN A 193 -0.88 -7.01 8.71
CA GLN A 193 0.16 -7.72 9.48
C GLN A 193 0.35 -9.16 8.98
N ALA A 194 -0.72 -9.87 8.65
CA ALA A 194 -0.63 -11.20 8.05
C ALA A 194 0.12 -11.16 6.70
N MET A 195 -0.19 -10.17 5.85
CA MET A 195 0.52 -9.94 4.59
C MET A 195 2.01 -9.64 4.84
N MET A 196 2.33 -8.74 5.76
CA MET A 196 3.73 -8.37 6.06
C MET A 196 4.53 -9.52 6.66
N ASN A 197 3.91 -10.37 7.48
CA ASN A 197 4.56 -11.56 8.03
C ASN A 197 4.80 -12.63 6.94
N SER A 198 3.94 -12.72 5.92
CA SER A 198 4.18 -13.62 4.77
C SER A 198 5.41 -13.24 3.93
N ILE A 199 5.79 -11.96 3.93
CA ILE A 199 6.95 -11.43 3.20
C ILE A 199 8.28 -11.85 3.84
N LYS A 200 8.29 -12.13 5.15
CA LYS A 200 9.48 -12.58 5.89
C LYS A 200 9.93 -14.01 5.54
N SER A 201 9.23 -14.68 4.63
CA SER A 201 9.64 -15.98 4.07
C SER A 201 10.99 -15.87 3.34
N PRO A 202 11.87 -16.89 3.42
CA PRO A 202 13.19 -16.91 2.76
C PRO A 202 13.15 -16.63 1.25
N THR A 203 12.00 -16.84 0.62
CA THR A 203 11.79 -16.64 -0.82
C THR A 203 11.46 -15.19 -1.19
N GLY A 204 11.27 -14.29 -0.22
CA GLY A 204 10.90 -12.89 -0.45
C GLY A 204 9.55 -12.71 -1.16
N ASN A 205 8.73 -13.77 -1.26
CA ASN A 205 7.55 -13.79 -2.10
C ASN A 205 6.29 -13.37 -1.33
N ASN A 206 5.67 -12.26 -1.71
CA ASN A 206 4.39 -11.81 -1.15
C ASN A 206 3.22 -12.59 -1.77
N TYR A 207 2.96 -13.79 -1.24
CA TYR A 207 1.92 -14.69 -1.74
C TYR A 207 0.52 -14.04 -1.75
N MET A 208 0.20 -13.22 -0.75
CA MET A 208 -1.10 -12.56 -0.67
C MET A 208 -1.27 -11.48 -1.74
N LYS A 209 -0.25 -10.66 -1.97
CA LYS A 209 -0.24 -9.70 -3.09
C LYS A 209 -0.41 -10.43 -4.42
N ARG A 210 0.32 -11.54 -4.63
CA ARG A 210 0.18 -12.36 -5.84
C ARG A 210 -1.23 -12.93 -5.99
N PHE A 211 -1.81 -13.43 -4.91
CA PHE A 211 -3.17 -13.95 -4.89
C PHE A 211 -4.17 -12.88 -5.37
N PHE A 212 -4.16 -11.68 -4.78
CA PHE A 212 -5.07 -10.61 -5.17
C PHE A 212 -4.89 -10.17 -6.62
N TRP A 213 -3.65 -10.11 -7.12
CA TRP A 213 -3.40 -9.80 -8.54
C TRP A 213 -3.92 -10.87 -9.50
N ILE A 214 -3.75 -12.15 -9.14
CA ILE A 214 -4.29 -13.26 -9.94
C ILE A 214 -5.81 -13.19 -9.96
N THR A 215 -6.43 -13.02 -8.80
CA THR A 215 -7.87 -12.84 -8.67
C THR A 215 -8.36 -11.71 -9.55
N PHE A 216 -7.78 -10.53 -9.42
CA PHE A 216 -8.17 -9.35 -10.19
C PHE A 216 -8.11 -9.63 -11.70
N PHE A 217 -7.02 -10.25 -12.17
CA PHE A 217 -6.88 -10.62 -13.58
C PHE A 217 -7.98 -11.57 -14.06
N VAL A 218 -8.32 -12.61 -13.30
CA VAL A 218 -9.32 -13.58 -13.72
C VAL A 218 -10.76 -13.06 -13.58
N SER A 219 -11.00 -12.11 -12.68
CA SER A 219 -12.35 -11.64 -12.34
C SER A 219 -12.77 -10.36 -13.06
N ILE A 220 -11.83 -9.51 -13.48
CA ILE A 220 -12.17 -8.16 -13.98
C ILE A 220 -13.02 -8.18 -15.24
N LYS A 221 -12.76 -9.10 -16.18
CA LYS A 221 -13.53 -9.22 -17.43
C LYS A 221 -14.96 -9.70 -17.17
N PRO A 222 -15.20 -10.85 -16.49
CA PRO A 222 -16.56 -11.29 -16.17
C PRO A 222 -17.38 -10.25 -15.41
N PHE A 223 -16.81 -9.60 -14.39
CA PHE A 223 -17.55 -8.60 -13.63
C PHE A 223 -17.85 -7.35 -14.45
N THR A 224 -16.95 -6.93 -15.33
CA THR A 224 -17.23 -5.79 -16.22
C THR A 224 -18.38 -6.10 -17.17
N ALA A 225 -18.50 -7.34 -17.66
CA ALA A 225 -19.63 -7.73 -18.51
C ALA A 225 -20.96 -7.57 -17.78
N GLN A 226 -21.05 -8.07 -16.54
CA GLN A 226 -22.25 -7.97 -15.69
C GLN A 226 -22.66 -6.53 -15.32
N LEU A 227 -21.81 -5.53 -15.54
CA LEU A 227 -22.16 -4.12 -15.31
C LEU A 227 -22.71 -3.42 -16.55
N LYS A 228 -22.58 -4.05 -17.73
CA LYS A 228 -23.06 -3.52 -19.01
C LYS A 228 -24.42 -4.11 -19.41
N ASP A 229 -24.76 -5.25 -18.81
CA ASP A 229 -26.07 -5.88 -18.87
C ASP A 229 -27.05 -5.18 -17.91
#